data_AF-A0A3D0XUL3-F1
#
_entry.id   AF-A0A3D0XUL3-F1
#
_cell.length_a   1.000
_cell.length_b   1.000
_cell.length_c   1.000
_cell.angle_alpha   90.00
_cell.angle_beta   90.00
_cell.angle_gamma   90.00
#
_symmetry.space_group_name_H-M   'P 1'
#
loop_
_entity.id
_entity.type
_entity.pdbx_description
1 polymer ?
#
loop_
_entity_poly.entity_id
_entity_poly.type
_entity_poly.pdbx_seq_one_letter_code
_entity_poly.pdbx_strand_id
1 'polypeptide(L)'
;MDTQAIAYAVLIVCIIGLICGIVLAIASTVMAVPKDQKEADIREMLPGANCGACGFSGCDGYAAALAKGEAKPGLCAPGGAAVAKAIGDYLGTGADVEEQVAVVQCMGNFDNCPDKVQYEGIEHCSAANLVAGGSSSCSYGCMGLGDCVE
;
A
#
# COMPACT_ATOMS: atom_id res chain seq x y z
N MET A 1 -45.84 28.01 2.88
CA MET A 1 -44.62 27.38 2.35
C MET A 1 -44.22 28.14 1.10
N ASP A 2 -43.14 28.92 1.15
CA ASP A 2 -42.70 29.74 0.02
C ASP A 2 -42.04 28.88 -1.05
N THR A 3 -42.85 28.38 -1.99
CA THR A 3 -42.41 27.57 -3.13
C THR A 3 -41.39 28.29 -4.01
N GLN A 4 -41.44 29.63 -4.06
CA GLN A 4 -40.48 30.48 -4.77
C GLN A 4 -39.08 30.43 -4.14
N ALA A 5 -38.98 30.47 -2.81
CA ALA A 5 -37.70 30.38 -2.11
C ALA A 5 -37.03 29.01 -2.32
N ILE A 6 -37.81 27.94 -2.33
CA ILE A 6 -37.34 26.58 -2.62
C ILE A 6 -36.82 26.48 -4.06
N ALA A 7 -37.55 27.05 -5.03
CA ALA A 7 -37.16 27.03 -6.44
C ALA A 7 -35.82 27.76 -6.69
N TYR A 8 -35.62 28.94 -6.09
CA TYR A 8 -34.35 29.66 -6.20
C TYR A 8 -33.17 28.93 -5.56
N ALA A 9 -33.38 28.31 -4.40
CA ALA A 9 -32.34 27.52 -3.74
C ALA A 9 -31.88 26.34 -4.63
N VAL A 10 -32.83 25.61 -5.23
CA VAL A 10 -32.52 24.50 -6.15
C VAL A 10 -31.76 25.02 -7.37
N LEU A 11 -32.23 26.11 -7.98
CA LEU A 11 -31.61 26.69 -9.18
C LEU A 11 -30.16 27.13 -8.94
N ILE A 12 -29.88 27.77 -7.80
CA ILE A 12 -28.52 28.21 -7.44
C ILE A 12 -27.59 26.99 -7.26
N VAL A 13 -28.04 25.95 -6.55
CA VAL A 13 -27.25 24.74 -6.33
C VAL A 13 -26.97 24.02 -7.66
N CYS A 14 -27.95 23.94 -8.56
CA CYS A 14 -27.75 23.35 -9.88
C CYS A 14 -26.72 24.12 -10.72
N ILE A 15 -26.76 25.46 -10.69
CA ILE A 15 -25.80 26.29 -11.43
C ILE A 15 -24.39 26.11 -10.88
N ILE A 16 -24.21 26.13 -9.56
CA ILE A 16 -22.90 25.91 -8.93
C ILE A 16 -22.39 24.52 -9.27
N GLY A 17 -23.24 23.49 -9.15
CA GLY A 17 -22.88 22.11 -9.50
C GLY A 17 -22.46 21.96 -10.97
N LEU A 18 -23.17 22.61 -11.90
CA LEU A 18 -22.83 22.62 -13.32
C LEU A 18 -21.46 23.28 -13.55
N ILE A 19 -21.23 24.45 -12.95
CA ILE A 19 -19.97 25.18 -13.09
C ILE A 19 -18.80 24.36 -12.54
N CYS A 20 -18.93 23.84 -11.32
CA CYS A 20 -17.91 22.99 -10.71
C CYS A 20 -17.65 21.72 -11.53
N GLY A 21 -18.70 21.08 -12.05
CA GLY A 21 -18.58 19.90 -12.90
C GLY A 21 -17.80 20.18 -14.20
N ILE A 22 -18.12 21.29 -14.89
CA ILE A 22 -17.41 21.70 -16.11
C ILE A 22 -15.92 21.97 -15.80
N VAL A 23 -15.64 22.69 -14.72
CA VAL A 23 -14.26 22.99 -14.31
C VAL A 23 -13.48 21.70 -14.03
N LEU A 24 -14.06 20.74 -13.31
CA LEU A 24 -13.43 19.45 -13.02
C LEU A 24 -13.22 18.60 -14.28
N ALA A 25 -14.16 18.63 -15.22
CA ALA A 25 -14.03 17.91 -16.50
C ALA A 25 -12.91 18.50 -17.38
N ILE A 26 -12.79 19.82 -17.44
CA ILE A 26 -11.68 20.46 -18.15
C ILE A 26 -10.36 20.14 -17.44
N ALA A 27 -10.31 20.27 -16.11
CA ALA A 27 -9.13 19.98 -15.33
C ALA A 27 -8.65 18.53 -15.50
N SER A 28 -9.57 17.55 -15.54
CA SER A 28 -9.22 16.13 -15.71
C SER A 28 -8.66 15.81 -17.09
N THR A 29 -9.16 16.48 -18.14
CA THR A 29 -8.65 16.28 -19.52
C THR A 29 -7.31 16.98 -19.74
N VAL A 30 -7.12 18.19 -19.20
CA VAL A 30 -5.87 18.95 -19.34
C VAL A 30 -4.74 18.34 -18.51
N MET A 31 -5.04 17.81 -17.32
CA MET A 31 -4.05 17.15 -16.46
C MET A 31 -3.94 15.63 -16.72
N ALA A 32 -4.54 15.12 -17.80
CA ALA A 32 -4.44 13.72 -18.16
C ALA A 32 -2.99 13.37 -18.55
N VAL A 33 -2.32 12.59 -17.70
CA VAL A 33 -0.99 12.07 -17.99
C VAL A 33 -1.12 10.97 -19.05
N PRO A 34 -0.34 10.98 -20.15
CA PRO A 34 -0.33 9.90 -21.12
C PRO A 34 0.09 8.61 -20.42
N LYS A 35 -0.78 7.60 -20.45
CA LYS A 35 -0.46 6.28 -19.92
C LYS A 35 0.42 5.55 -20.93
N ASP A 36 1.61 5.15 -20.50
CA ASP A 36 2.43 4.24 -21.29
C ASP A 36 1.72 2.87 -21.33
N GLN A 37 1.53 2.32 -22.54
CA GLN A 37 0.89 1.02 -22.70
C GLN A 37 1.62 -0.07 -21.89
N LYS A 38 2.95 0.04 -21.77
CA LYS A 38 3.75 -0.89 -20.96
C LYS A 38 3.41 -0.83 -19.48
N GLU A 39 3.21 0.37 -18.95
CA GLU A 39 2.83 0.56 -17.55
C GLU A 39 1.46 -0.06 -17.28
N ALA A 40 0.50 0.16 -18.19
CA ALA A 40 -0.83 -0.42 -18.08
C ALA A 40 -0.79 -1.96 -18.10
N ASP A 41 -0.07 -2.55 -19.06
CA ASP A 41 0.05 -4.01 -19.19
C ASP A 41 0.70 -4.62 -17.92
N ILE A 42 1.79 -4.04 -17.42
CA ILE A 42 2.46 -4.49 -16.19
C ILE A 42 1.54 -4.33 -14.98
N ARG A 43 0.77 -3.24 -14.92
CA ARG A 43 -0.15 -2.96 -13.82
C ARG A 43 -1.27 -4.00 -13.72
N GLU A 44 -1.73 -4.55 -14.84
CA GLU A 44 -2.71 -5.64 -14.88
C GLU A 44 -2.14 -6.97 -14.38
N MET A 45 -0.82 -7.19 -14.53
CA MET A 45 -0.15 -8.37 -13.98
C MET A 45 0.06 -8.30 -12.46
N LEU A 46 0.00 -7.10 -11.87
CA LEU A 46 0.18 -6.88 -10.43
C LEU A 46 -1.12 -7.12 -9.65
N PRO A 47 -1.05 -7.63 -8.40
CA PRO A 47 -2.23 -7.94 -7.58
C PRO A 47 -3.01 -6.70 -7.09
N GLY A 48 -2.52 -5.48 -7.33
CA GLY A 48 -3.22 -4.24 -6.93
C GLY A 48 -3.27 -3.97 -5.43
N ALA A 49 -2.49 -4.70 -4.61
CA ALA A 49 -2.52 -4.60 -3.15
C ALA A 49 -1.99 -3.27 -2.57
N ASN A 50 -1.19 -2.51 -3.33
CA ASN A 50 -0.63 -1.21 -2.91
C ASN A 50 0.04 -1.20 -1.52
N CYS A 51 0.68 -2.30 -1.14
CA CYS A 51 1.28 -2.47 0.20
C CYS A 51 2.65 -1.78 0.37
N GLY A 52 3.30 -1.32 -0.70
CA GLY A 52 4.61 -0.66 -0.65
C GLY A 52 5.80 -1.58 -0.28
N ALA A 53 5.59 -2.88 -0.07
CA ALA A 53 6.65 -3.82 0.32
C ALA A 53 7.80 -3.93 -0.70
N CYS A 54 7.52 -3.60 -1.97
CA CYS A 54 8.52 -3.55 -3.04
C CYS A 54 9.40 -2.29 -3.03
N GLY A 55 9.17 -1.33 -2.11
CA GLY A 55 9.91 -0.08 -2.02
C GLY A 55 9.38 1.07 -2.90
N PHE A 56 8.26 0.85 -3.61
CA PHE A 56 7.61 1.85 -4.47
C PHE A 56 6.30 2.37 -3.86
N SER A 57 5.81 3.51 -4.35
CA SER A 57 4.60 4.18 -3.85
C SER A 57 3.30 3.37 -3.96
N GLY A 58 3.31 2.28 -4.72
CA GLY A 58 2.16 1.40 -4.94
C GLY A 58 2.38 0.50 -6.16
N CYS A 59 1.36 -0.24 -6.55
CA CYS A 59 1.40 -1.09 -7.73
C CYS A 59 1.61 -0.26 -9.01
N ASP A 60 0.98 0.92 -9.11
CA ASP A 60 1.17 1.82 -10.26
C ASP A 60 2.60 2.38 -10.29
N GLY A 61 3.13 2.79 -9.13
CA GLY A 61 4.52 3.26 -9.03
C GLY A 61 5.55 2.19 -9.40
N TYR A 62 5.32 0.95 -8.99
CA TYR A 62 6.18 -0.17 -9.37
C TYR A 62 6.06 -0.51 -10.86
N ALA A 63 4.83 -0.52 -11.41
CA ALA A 63 4.60 -0.73 -12.84
C ALA A 63 5.29 0.33 -13.70
N ALA A 64 5.22 1.61 -13.30
CA ALA A 64 5.89 2.71 -13.97
C ALA A 64 7.42 2.55 -13.94
N ALA A 65 7.99 2.17 -12.79
CA ALA A 65 9.43 1.93 -12.65
C ALA A 65 9.90 0.73 -13.49
N LEU A 66 9.11 -0.34 -13.56
CA LEU A 66 9.37 -1.49 -14.43
C LEU A 66 9.31 -1.11 -15.92
N ALA A 67 8.30 -0.33 -16.33
CA ALA A 67 8.17 0.14 -17.71
C ALA A 67 9.35 1.01 -18.16
N LYS A 68 9.92 1.79 -17.23
CA LYS A 68 11.13 2.62 -17.45
C LYS A 68 12.46 1.86 -17.33
N GLY A 69 12.43 0.61 -16.88
CA GLY A 69 13.65 -0.18 -16.60
C GLY A 69 14.42 0.28 -15.35
N GLU A 70 13.78 1.05 -14.48
CA GLU A 70 14.34 1.53 -13.20
C GLU A 70 14.20 0.49 -12.08
N ALA A 71 13.41 -0.56 -12.30
CA ALA A 71 13.16 -1.63 -11.34
C ALA A 71 13.33 -3.02 -11.98
N LYS A 72 13.62 -4.03 -11.14
CA LYS A 72 13.67 -5.44 -11.55
C LYS A 72 12.33 -6.14 -11.27
N PRO A 73 11.91 -7.11 -12.11
CA PRO A 73 10.84 -8.05 -11.75
C PRO A 73 11.20 -8.83 -10.47
N GLY A 74 10.20 -9.27 -9.72
CA GLY A 74 10.41 -10.13 -8.53
C GLY A 74 10.30 -9.44 -7.17
N LEU A 75 10.15 -8.11 -7.12
CA LEU A 75 10.03 -7.38 -5.84
C LEU A 75 8.62 -7.41 -5.24
N CYS A 76 7.62 -7.88 -5.99
CA CYS A 76 6.24 -7.96 -5.51
C CYS A 76 6.03 -9.21 -4.64
N ALA A 77 6.31 -9.11 -3.34
CA ALA A 77 6.10 -10.22 -2.39
C ALA A 77 4.68 -10.82 -2.43
N PRO A 78 3.57 -10.03 -2.49
CA PRO A 78 2.22 -10.60 -2.60
C PRO A 78 1.95 -11.33 -3.93
N GLY A 79 2.62 -10.92 -5.01
CA GLY A 79 2.47 -11.54 -6.33
C GLY A 79 3.37 -12.76 -6.53
N GLY A 80 4.47 -12.83 -5.78
CA GLY A 80 5.41 -13.95 -5.76
C GLY A 80 5.98 -14.31 -7.14
N ALA A 81 6.41 -15.56 -7.28
CA ALA A 81 7.06 -16.07 -8.48
C ALA A 81 6.18 -16.00 -9.74
N ALA A 82 4.86 -16.15 -9.60
CA ALA A 82 3.93 -16.13 -10.74
C ALA A 82 3.90 -14.75 -11.42
N VAL A 83 3.73 -13.68 -10.63
CA VAL A 83 3.70 -12.30 -11.13
C VAL A 83 5.06 -11.90 -11.66
N ALA A 84 6.12 -12.26 -10.94
CA ALA A 84 7.48 -11.96 -11.37
C ALA A 84 7.78 -12.58 -12.74
N LYS A 85 7.44 -13.85 -12.94
CA LYS A 85 7.61 -14.55 -14.22
C LYS A 85 6.84 -13.89 -15.35
N ALA A 86 5.55 -13.58 -15.14
CA ALA A 86 4.73 -12.93 -16.16
C ALA A 86 5.34 -11.58 -16.62
N ILE A 87 5.78 -10.76 -15.65
CA ILE A 87 6.41 -9.47 -15.93
C ILE A 87 7.78 -9.65 -16.59
N GLY A 88 8.59 -10.61 -16.12
CA GLY A 88 9.92 -10.90 -16.68
C GLY A 88 9.87 -11.43 -18.12
N ASP A 89 8.86 -12.26 -18.43
CA ASP A 89 8.59 -12.76 -19.78
C ASP A 89 8.13 -11.61 -20.70
N TYR A 90 7.29 -10.71 -20.20
CA TYR A 90 6.83 -9.52 -20.94
C TYR A 90 7.96 -8.52 -21.23
N LEU A 91 8.83 -8.27 -20.25
CA LEU A 91 9.95 -7.34 -20.38
C LEU A 91 11.19 -7.96 -21.07
N GLY A 92 11.24 -9.29 -21.23
CA GLY A 92 12.37 -10.00 -21.81
C GLY A 92 13.63 -10.00 -20.93
N THR A 93 13.51 -9.62 -19.66
CA THR A 93 14.61 -9.54 -18.68
C THR A 93 14.75 -10.79 -17.82
N GLY A 94 13.76 -11.71 -17.90
CA GLY A 94 13.66 -12.84 -16.98
C GLY A 94 13.25 -12.40 -15.57
N ALA A 95 12.90 -13.36 -14.72
CA ALA A 95 12.52 -13.10 -13.34
C ALA A 95 13.33 -14.01 -12.41
N ASP A 96 14.12 -13.38 -11.56
CA ASP A 96 14.77 -14.06 -10.44
C ASP A 96 14.00 -13.70 -9.18
N VAL A 97 13.40 -14.72 -8.55
CA VAL A 97 12.63 -14.55 -7.32
C VAL A 97 13.31 -15.37 -6.26
N GLU A 98 13.98 -14.68 -5.35
CA GLU A 98 14.49 -15.30 -4.15
C GLU A 98 13.31 -15.60 -3.21
N GLU A 99 13.11 -16.88 -2.92
CA GLU A 99 12.09 -17.32 -1.96
C GLU A 99 12.47 -16.84 -0.56
N GLN A 100 11.71 -15.88 -0.04
CA GLN A 100 11.88 -15.38 1.32
C GLN A 100 11.02 -16.22 2.28
N VAL A 101 11.66 -16.87 3.24
CA VAL A 101 10.99 -17.60 4.32
C VAL A 101 11.12 -16.83 5.62
N ALA A 102 10.01 -16.63 6.31
CA ALA A 102 10.01 -16.05 7.64
C ALA A 102 10.70 -17.02 8.62
N VAL A 103 11.71 -16.53 9.33
CA VAL A 103 12.45 -17.31 10.34
C VAL A 103 12.27 -16.71 11.73
N VAL A 104 11.94 -17.55 12.71
CA VAL A 104 11.77 -17.13 14.11
C VAL A 104 13.12 -17.25 14.81
N GLN A 105 13.99 -16.25 14.60
CA GLN A 105 15.34 -16.23 15.18
C GLN A 105 15.34 -16.21 16.72
N CYS A 106 14.28 -15.68 17.34
CA CYS A 106 14.16 -15.69 18.80
C CYS A 106 13.88 -17.09 19.37
N MET A 107 13.45 -18.06 18.55
CA MET A 107 13.04 -19.40 18.99
C MET A 107 11.96 -19.39 20.09
N GLY A 108 11.23 -18.27 20.26
CA GLY A 108 10.22 -18.10 21.31
C GLY A 108 10.79 -17.97 22.72
N ASN A 109 12.07 -17.62 22.89
CA ASN A 109 12.68 -17.40 24.21
C ASN A 109 13.07 -15.92 24.44
N PHE A 110 13.19 -15.56 25.73
CA PHE A 110 13.61 -14.21 26.16
C PHE A 110 15.13 -14.03 26.14
N ASP A 111 15.90 -15.13 26.06
CA ASP A 111 17.37 -15.08 26.03
C ASP A 111 17.89 -14.51 24.71
N ASN A 112 17.28 -14.92 23.59
CA ASN A 112 17.61 -14.41 22.25
C ASN A 112 16.89 -13.08 21.95
N CYS A 113 15.92 -12.71 22.79
CA CYS A 113 15.04 -11.56 22.57
C CYS A 113 14.74 -10.84 23.89
N PRO A 114 15.76 -10.28 24.55
CA PRO A 114 15.60 -9.63 25.85
C PRO A 114 14.74 -8.36 25.74
N ASP A 115 14.14 -7.94 26.85
CA ASP A 115 13.39 -6.68 26.87
C ASP A 115 14.34 -5.48 26.76
N LYS A 116 14.04 -4.58 25.81
CA LYS A 116 14.76 -3.32 25.62
C LYS A 116 14.24 -2.22 26.55
N VAL A 117 12.99 -2.33 26.97
CA VAL A 117 12.32 -1.39 27.88
C VAL A 117 11.34 -2.15 28.78
N GLN A 118 11.19 -1.68 30.02
CA GLN A 118 10.08 -2.12 30.87
C GLN A 118 8.84 -1.32 30.50
N TYR A 119 7.82 -2.01 30.00
CA TYR A 119 6.54 -1.40 29.67
C TYR A 119 5.60 -1.49 30.87
N GLU A 120 5.18 -0.34 31.39
CA GLU A 120 4.11 -0.22 32.38
C GLU A 120 2.94 0.53 31.73
N GLY A 121 1.84 -0.16 31.49
CA GLY A 121 0.71 0.40 30.75
C GLY A 121 -0.45 -0.58 30.58
N ILE A 122 -1.22 -0.39 29.52
CA ILE A 122 -2.36 -1.25 29.19
C ILE A 122 -1.81 -2.55 28.61
N GLU A 123 -2.25 -3.71 29.11
CA GLU A 123 -1.79 -5.04 28.68
C GLU A 123 -2.31 -5.43 27.28
N HIS A 124 -1.98 -4.63 26.26
CA HIS A 124 -2.25 -4.89 24.85
C HIS A 124 -0.99 -4.66 24.00
N CYS A 125 -0.71 -5.56 23.06
CA CYS A 125 0.41 -5.46 22.11
C CYS A 125 0.34 -4.17 21.30
N SER A 126 -0.85 -3.78 20.86
CA SER A 126 -1.11 -2.54 20.13
C SER A 126 -0.79 -1.30 20.96
N ALA A 127 -1.10 -1.30 22.26
CA ALA A 127 -0.76 -0.21 23.18
C ALA A 127 0.76 -0.16 23.47
N ALA A 128 1.39 -1.31 23.71
CA ALA A 128 2.83 -1.39 23.93
C ALA A 128 3.65 -1.01 22.69
N ASN A 129 3.17 -1.34 21.49
CA ASN A 129 3.85 -0.98 20.24
C ASN A 129 3.98 0.54 20.04
N LEU A 130 3.02 1.33 20.57
CA LEU A 130 3.10 2.79 20.54
C LEU A 130 4.22 3.35 21.43
N VAL A 131 4.66 2.59 22.43
CA VAL A 131 5.70 2.98 23.38
C VAL A 131 6.99 2.26 23.05
N ALA A 132 7.93 2.98 22.44
CA ALA A 132 9.24 2.46 22.01
C ALA A 132 9.20 1.25 21.04
N GLY A 133 8.07 1.01 20.36
CA GLY A 133 7.92 -0.13 19.44
C GLY A 133 7.87 -1.47 20.17
N GLY A 134 7.25 -1.52 21.35
CA GLY A 134 7.13 -2.73 22.18
C GLY A 134 8.22 -2.89 23.23
N SER A 135 7.99 -3.80 24.19
CA SER A 135 8.95 -4.14 25.26
C SER A 135 10.16 -4.93 24.76
N SER A 136 9.96 -5.74 23.73
CA SER A 136 10.95 -6.70 23.23
C SER A 136 12.04 -6.05 22.37
N SER A 137 13.28 -6.56 22.46
CA SER A 137 14.39 -6.12 21.62
C SER A 137 14.21 -6.45 20.14
N CYS A 138 13.50 -7.52 19.80
CA CYS A 138 13.11 -7.81 18.42
C CYS A 138 11.80 -7.09 18.07
N SER A 139 11.85 -6.19 17.10
CA SER A 139 10.66 -5.47 16.61
C SER A 139 9.61 -6.38 15.95
N TYR A 140 9.98 -7.60 15.57
CA TYR A 140 9.09 -8.59 14.96
C TYR A 140 8.74 -9.74 15.93
N GLY A 141 9.22 -9.67 17.18
CA GLY A 141 8.98 -10.69 18.20
C GLY A 141 7.60 -10.56 18.83
N CYS A 142 7.12 -11.66 19.42
CA CYS A 142 5.93 -11.62 20.27
C CYS A 142 6.21 -10.78 21.53
N MET A 143 5.33 -9.84 21.84
CA MET A 143 5.40 -9.03 23.08
C MET A 143 4.76 -9.71 24.29
N GLY A 144 3.97 -10.77 24.08
CA GLY A 144 3.35 -11.55 25.15
C GLY A 144 2.12 -10.91 25.80
N LEU A 145 1.54 -9.85 25.21
CA LEU A 145 0.39 -9.11 25.77
C LEU A 145 -0.99 -9.54 25.20
N GLY A 146 -1.04 -10.54 24.31
CA GLY A 146 -2.31 -11.25 24.05
C GLY A 146 -3.24 -10.76 22.94
N ASP A 147 -2.95 -9.66 22.22
CA ASP A 147 -3.82 -9.15 21.13
C ASP A 147 -4.12 -10.16 19.98
N CYS A 148 -3.38 -11.26 19.89
CA CYS A 148 -3.64 -12.31 18.90
C CYS A 148 -4.67 -13.36 19.34
N VAL A 149 -5.10 -13.33 20.60
CA VAL A 149 -6.06 -14.28 21.20
C VAL A 149 -7.43 -13.63 21.46
N GLU A 150 -7.45 -12.31 21.63
CA GLU A 150 -8.68 -11.51 21.77
C GLU A 150 -9.26 -11.06 20.42
#